data_AF-A0A6N4H0Z8-F1
#
_entry.id   AF-A0A6N4H0Z8-F1
#
_cell.length_a   1.000
_cell.length_b   1.000
_cell.length_c   1.000
_cell.angle_alpha   90.00
_cell.angle_beta   90.00
_cell.angle_gamma   90.00
#
_symmetry.space_group_name_H-M   'P 1'
#
loop_
_entity.id
_entity.type
_entity.pdbx_description
1 polymer ?
#
loop_
_entity_poly.entity_id
_entity_poly.type
_entity_poly.pdbx_seq_one_letter_code
_entity_poly.pdbx_strand_id
1 'polypeptide(L)'
;MLVIFAVIIGGIITGRLLSSWRLVFVSRMITVIIWLLLFLLGLEVGSDPTVVGGMATLGRTAFVIFACSVAGSICMSWLLWRCVRRRDAVPDGGGAESPGLPAAAADFPRGAAGGQAAAGGDTRPLSVWDALRGSLVIVAFFVAGCLAGLFSALPFDVAGSRLSTYVLYALMFCVGITLGSDTALAGRVRRLDPRLALLPVMTAVGTLAGAALSTLLLPPLTAGDTMAVGAGFGYYSLSSIFIADFRGAELGTVALLCNVMRELFTLLAAPLVARWFGPLAAVSIGGATTFDTTLPIITQSAGKPYAVVSIFHGCVLDFSVPFLVTFFCTM
;
A
#
# COMPACT_ATOMS: atom_id res chain seq x y z
N MET A 1 -5.76 -18.17 -11.52
CA MET A 1 -6.60 -16.98 -11.78
C MET A 1 -8.05 -17.20 -11.38
N LEU A 2 -8.84 -17.98 -12.13
CA LEU A 2 -10.30 -18.09 -11.92
C LEU A 2 -10.70 -18.53 -10.49
N VAL A 3 -9.94 -19.44 -9.87
CA VAL A 3 -10.19 -19.87 -8.48
C VAL A 3 -10.04 -18.72 -7.49
N ILE A 4 -8.99 -17.91 -7.61
CA ILE A 4 -8.77 -16.75 -6.73
C ILE A 4 -9.90 -15.73 -6.91
N PHE A 5 -10.27 -15.41 -8.16
CA PHE A 5 -11.40 -14.53 -8.44
C PHE A 5 -12.71 -15.10 -7.86
N ALA A 6 -12.98 -16.39 -8.02
CA ALA A 6 -14.15 -17.04 -7.47
C ALA A 6 -14.17 -17.00 -5.93
N VAL A 7 -13.01 -17.20 -5.29
CA VAL A 7 -12.85 -17.11 -3.83
C VAL A 7 -13.07 -15.69 -3.33
N ILE A 8 -12.49 -14.68 -3.98
CA ILE A 8 -12.70 -13.26 -3.63
C ILE A 8 -14.17 -12.87 -3.83
N ILE A 9 -14.77 -13.20 -4.98
CA ILE A 9 -16.17 -12.91 -5.29
C ILE A 9 -17.10 -13.62 -4.29
N GLY A 10 -16.83 -14.89 -3.98
CA GLY A 10 -17.54 -15.64 -2.95
C GLY A 10 -17.47 -14.92 -1.61
N GLY A 11 -16.28 -14.48 -1.20
CA GLY A 11 -16.07 -13.66 -0.01
C GLY A 11 -16.90 -12.37 -0.03
N ILE A 12 -16.90 -11.63 -1.14
CA ILE A 12 -17.67 -10.38 -1.30
C ILE A 12 -19.17 -10.62 -1.14
N ILE A 13 -19.69 -11.68 -1.78
CA ILE A 13 -21.11 -12.05 -1.67
C ILE A 13 -21.43 -12.40 -0.21
N THR A 14 -20.62 -13.25 0.42
CA THR A 14 -20.77 -13.62 1.83
C THR A 14 -20.71 -12.40 2.76
N GLY A 15 -19.76 -11.49 2.53
CA GLY A 15 -19.61 -10.26 3.31
C GLY A 15 -20.80 -9.30 3.16
N ARG A 16 -21.40 -9.22 1.97
CA ARG A 16 -22.63 -8.45 1.76
C ARG A 16 -23.83 -9.07 2.47
N LEU A 17 -23.98 -10.39 2.40
CA LEU A 17 -25.07 -11.12 3.06
C LEU A 17 -24.98 -11.04 4.59
N LEU A 18 -23.75 -11.03 5.12
CA LEU A 18 -23.47 -10.94 6.55
C LEU A 18 -23.19 -9.51 7.03
N SER A 19 -23.44 -8.48 6.21
CA SER A 19 -23.14 -7.08 6.52
C SER A 19 -23.92 -6.53 7.72
N SER A 20 -25.03 -7.17 8.10
CA SER A 20 -25.80 -6.87 9.32
C SER A 20 -25.12 -7.34 10.61
N TRP A 21 -24.10 -8.21 10.50
CA TRP A 21 -23.33 -8.72 11.64
C TRP A 21 -22.02 -7.94 11.78
N ARG A 22 -21.64 -7.61 13.01
CA ARG A 22 -20.37 -6.95 13.29
C ARG A 22 -19.23 -7.97 13.15
N LEU A 23 -18.71 -8.14 11.93
CA LEU A 23 -17.68 -9.12 11.55
C LEU A 23 -16.27 -8.78 12.08
N VAL A 24 -16.16 -8.29 13.32
CA VAL A 24 -14.89 -7.91 13.97
C VAL A 24 -13.94 -9.11 14.06
N PHE A 25 -14.48 -10.33 14.13
CA PHE A 25 -13.70 -11.56 14.13
C PHE A 25 -12.88 -11.75 12.83
N VAL A 26 -13.42 -11.34 11.67
CA VAL A 26 -12.77 -11.52 10.37
C VAL A 26 -11.46 -10.73 10.30
N SER A 27 -11.46 -9.49 10.80
CA SER A 27 -10.24 -8.66 10.85
C SER A 27 -9.15 -9.28 11.75
N ARG A 28 -9.52 -9.85 12.91
CA ARG A 28 -8.58 -10.57 13.78
C ARG A 28 -8.03 -11.82 13.09
N MET A 29 -8.89 -12.57 12.40
CA MET A 29 -8.49 -13.77 11.67
C MET A 29 -7.53 -13.44 10.51
N ILE A 30 -7.80 -12.39 9.73
CA ILE A 30 -6.89 -11.89 8.69
C ILE A 30 -5.51 -11.59 9.27
N THR A 31 -5.45 -10.88 10.41
CA THR A 31 -4.18 -10.50 11.05
C THR A 31 -3.36 -11.74 11.46
N VAL A 32 -4.02 -12.72 12.09
CA VAL A 32 -3.35 -13.98 12.50
C VAL A 32 -2.89 -14.78 11.29
N ILE A 33 -3.71 -14.86 10.23
CA ILE A 33 -3.34 -15.54 8.99
C ILE A 33 -2.13 -14.86 8.33
N ILE A 34 -2.10 -13.53 8.30
CA ILE A 34 -0.96 -12.75 7.78
C ILE A 34 0.31 -13.07 8.58
N TRP A 35 0.25 -13.06 9.92
CA TRP A 35 1.42 -13.39 10.74
C TRP A 35 1.93 -14.81 10.47
N LEU A 36 1.02 -15.78 10.35
CA LEU A 36 1.37 -17.15 10.01
C LEU A 36 2.03 -17.22 8.63
N LEU A 37 1.43 -16.61 7.60
CA LEU A 37 1.95 -16.64 6.23
C LEU A 37 3.31 -15.94 6.10
N LEU A 38 3.53 -14.83 6.80
CA LEU A 38 4.82 -14.14 6.82
C LEU A 38 5.89 -14.94 7.54
N PHE A 39 5.53 -15.62 8.62
CA PHE A 39 6.42 -16.55 9.31
C PHE A 39 6.78 -17.74 8.40
N LEU A 40 5.81 -18.29 7.67
CA LEU A 40 6.05 -19.36 6.68
C LEU A 40 6.93 -18.89 5.52
N LEU A 41 6.69 -17.69 4.98
CA LEU A 41 7.55 -17.07 3.97
C LEU A 41 8.97 -16.90 4.51
N GLY A 42 9.11 -16.44 5.76
CA GLY A 42 10.42 -16.34 6.42
C GLY A 42 11.11 -17.69 6.55
N LEU A 43 10.38 -18.73 6.97
CA LEU A 43 10.90 -20.09 7.05
C LEU A 43 11.44 -20.58 5.69
N GLU A 44 10.69 -20.34 4.61
CA GLU A 44 11.08 -20.70 3.25
C GLU A 44 12.37 -19.97 2.85
N VAL A 45 12.42 -18.65 3.06
CA VAL A 45 13.60 -17.81 2.81
C VAL A 45 14.81 -18.27 3.62
N GLY A 46 14.64 -18.55 4.91
CA GLY A 46 15.72 -18.94 5.81
C GLY A 46 16.26 -20.35 5.58
N SER A 47 15.43 -21.24 5.01
CA SER A 47 15.81 -22.61 4.70
C SER A 47 16.51 -22.74 3.34
N ASP A 48 16.42 -21.71 2.49
CA ASP A 48 17.06 -21.69 1.17
C ASP A 48 18.41 -20.93 1.21
N PRO A 49 19.55 -21.64 1.07
CA PRO A 49 20.87 -21.03 1.09
C PRO A 49 21.09 -20.03 -0.04
N THR A 50 20.40 -20.18 -1.18
CA THR A 50 20.53 -19.27 -2.33
C THR A 50 19.92 -17.91 -2.03
N VAL A 51 18.74 -17.91 -1.39
CA VAL A 51 18.03 -16.70 -0.98
C VAL A 51 18.76 -16.00 0.16
N VAL A 52 19.22 -16.76 1.18
CA VAL A 52 20.01 -16.22 2.30
C VAL A 52 21.32 -15.61 1.81
N GLY A 53 22.06 -16.32 0.94
CA GLY A 53 23.30 -15.82 0.34
C GLY A 53 23.10 -14.61 -0.57
N GLY A 54 21.89 -14.46 -1.14
CA GLY A 54 21.50 -13.39 -2.05
C GLY A 54 20.89 -12.14 -1.40
N MET A 55 20.76 -12.07 -0.06
CA MET A 55 19.98 -11.02 0.63
C MET A 55 20.37 -9.58 0.24
N ALA A 56 21.67 -9.31 0.06
CA ALA A 56 22.14 -8.00 -0.40
C ALA A 56 21.65 -7.67 -1.81
N THR A 57 21.62 -8.65 -2.70
CA THR A 57 21.11 -8.52 -4.06
C THR A 57 19.60 -8.30 -4.05
N LEU A 58 18.85 -9.06 -3.26
CA LEU A 58 17.39 -8.88 -3.10
C LEU A 58 17.05 -7.50 -2.56
N GLY A 59 17.80 -7.02 -1.56
CA GLY A 59 17.66 -5.66 -1.01
C GLY A 59 17.92 -4.57 -2.05
N ARG A 60 18.96 -4.73 -2.88
CA ARG A 60 19.25 -3.80 -3.99
C ARG A 60 18.13 -3.81 -5.04
N THR A 61 17.65 -4.99 -5.42
CA THR A 61 16.53 -5.14 -6.36
C THR A 61 15.28 -4.45 -5.83
N ALA A 62 14.93 -4.71 -4.56
CA ALA A 62 13.80 -4.06 -3.89
C ALA A 62 13.94 -2.53 -3.88
N PHE A 63 15.13 -2.02 -3.57
CA PHE A 63 15.42 -0.59 -3.55
C PHE A 63 15.26 0.06 -4.93
N VAL A 64 15.76 -0.58 -5.99
CA VAL A 64 15.64 -0.06 -7.36
C VAL A 64 14.18 0.01 -7.79
N ILE A 65 13.39 -1.05 -7.56
CA ILE A 65 11.95 -1.05 -7.87
C ILE A 65 11.24 0.04 -7.05
N PHE A 66 11.49 0.10 -5.73
CA PHE A 66 10.96 1.12 -4.83
C PHE A 66 11.22 2.53 -5.35
N ALA A 67 12.48 2.85 -5.66
CA ALA A 67 12.89 4.19 -6.05
C ALA A 67 12.22 4.61 -7.37
N CYS A 68 12.22 3.73 -8.37
CA CYS A 68 11.58 4.00 -9.66
C CYS A 68 10.06 4.12 -9.51
N SER A 69 9.42 3.25 -8.74
CA SER A 69 7.98 3.29 -8.46
C SER A 69 7.54 4.57 -7.74
N VAL A 70 8.29 5.01 -6.72
CA VAL A 70 8.00 6.25 -5.99
C VAL A 70 8.27 7.48 -6.85
N ALA A 71 9.35 7.49 -7.64
CA ALA A 71 9.61 8.57 -8.58
C ALA A 71 8.47 8.72 -9.61
N GLY A 72 7.99 7.59 -10.16
CA GLY A 72 6.87 7.57 -11.09
C GLY A 72 5.57 8.07 -10.48
N SER A 73 5.26 7.69 -9.23
CA SER A 73 4.05 8.16 -8.53
C SER A 73 4.12 9.65 -8.20
N ILE A 74 5.28 10.15 -7.75
CA ILE A 74 5.52 11.59 -7.55
C ILE A 74 5.30 12.35 -8.86
N CYS A 75 5.87 11.87 -9.97
CA CYS A 75 5.75 12.53 -11.27
C CYS A 75 4.27 12.68 -11.69
N MET A 76 3.50 11.60 -11.67
CA MET A 76 2.10 11.62 -12.11
C MET A 76 1.19 12.42 -11.17
N SER A 77 1.36 12.28 -9.87
CA SER A 77 0.57 13.06 -8.89
C SER A 77 0.92 14.55 -8.89
N TRP A 78 2.18 14.91 -9.16
CA TRP A 78 2.60 16.29 -9.36
C TRP A 78 2.04 16.90 -10.65
N LEU A 79 1.98 16.13 -11.75
CA LEU A 79 1.31 16.57 -12.98
C LEU A 79 -0.17 16.84 -12.71
N LEU A 80 -0.86 15.94 -12.00
CA LEU A 80 -2.24 16.15 -11.57
C LEU A 80 -2.38 17.42 -10.74
N TRP A 81 -1.50 17.64 -9.76
CA TRP A 81 -1.48 18.83 -8.93
C TRP A 81 -1.33 20.11 -9.75
N ARG A 82 -0.44 20.12 -10.75
CA ARG A 82 -0.27 21.27 -11.67
C ARG A 82 -1.51 21.52 -12.51
N CYS A 83 -2.17 20.48 -13.01
CA CYS A 83 -3.39 20.61 -13.80
C CYS A 83 -4.56 21.18 -12.99
N VAL A 84 -4.73 20.72 -11.75
CA VAL A 84 -5.76 21.23 -10.83
C VAL A 84 -5.49 22.71 -10.51
N ARG A 85 -4.25 23.04 -10.09
CA ARG A 85 -3.89 24.41 -9.70
C ARG A 85 -3.97 25.42 -10.84
N ARG A 86 -3.69 25.02 -12.09
CA ARG A 86 -3.84 25.90 -13.26
C ARG A 86 -5.30 26.24 -13.57
N ARG A 87 -6.23 25.30 -13.35
CA ARG A 87 -7.65 25.54 -13.59
C ARG A 87 -8.25 26.49 -12.56
N ASP A 88 -7.84 26.40 -11.30
CA ASP A 88 -8.32 27.30 -10.25
C ASP A 88 -7.76 28.73 -10.39
N ALA A 89 -6.68 28.92 -11.16
CA ALA A 89 -6.09 30.23 -11.47
C ALA A 89 -6.74 30.93 -12.68
N VAL A 90 -7.54 30.22 -13.48
CA VAL A 90 -8.33 30.81 -14.58
C VAL A 90 -9.68 31.19 -13.99
N PRO A 91 -10.04 32.48 -13.90
CA PRO A 91 -11.36 32.87 -13.41
C PRO A 91 -12.41 32.37 -14.40
N ASP A 92 -13.30 31.47 -13.96
CA ASP A 92 -14.44 31.06 -14.78
C ASP A 92 -15.33 32.27 -15.05
N GLY A 93 -15.37 32.72 -16.30
CA GLY A 93 -16.27 33.77 -16.80
C GLY A 93 -17.73 33.31 -16.92
N GLY A 94 -18.21 32.43 -16.06
CA GLY A 94 -19.55 31.87 -16.11
C GLY A 94 -19.98 31.28 -14.77
N GLY A 95 -21.04 31.83 -14.20
CA GLY A 95 -21.56 31.47 -12.88
C GLY A 95 -21.99 30.01 -12.77
N ALA A 96 -21.18 29.22 -12.07
CA ALA A 96 -21.62 28.09 -11.27
C ALA A 96 -20.58 27.94 -10.15
N GLU A 97 -20.95 28.24 -8.91
CA GLU A 97 -20.11 27.95 -7.74
C GLU A 97 -19.86 26.43 -7.69
N SER A 98 -18.73 25.99 -8.23
CA SER A 98 -18.20 24.66 -7.91
C SER A 98 -17.85 24.66 -6.42
N PRO A 99 -18.15 23.58 -5.67
CA PRO A 99 -17.64 23.44 -4.32
C PRO A 99 -16.12 23.48 -4.40
N GLY A 100 -15.54 24.64 -4.06
CA GLY A 100 -14.13 24.90 -4.27
C GLY A 100 -13.30 23.84 -3.56
N LEU A 101 -12.23 23.36 -4.20
CA LEU A 101 -11.19 22.65 -3.48
C LEU A 101 -10.80 23.50 -2.27
N PRO A 102 -10.53 22.87 -1.11
CA PRO A 102 -10.15 23.58 0.11
C PRO A 102 -9.01 24.53 -0.25
N ALA A 103 -9.22 25.84 -0.06
CA ALA A 103 -8.36 26.93 -0.51
C ALA A 103 -6.88 26.61 -0.26
N ALA A 104 -6.24 26.00 -1.25
CA ALA A 104 -4.87 25.57 -1.15
C ALA A 104 -4.02 26.73 -1.67
N ALA A 105 -3.33 27.38 -0.74
CA ALA A 105 -2.31 28.40 -0.96
C ALA A 105 -2.76 29.87 -0.99
N ALA A 106 -3.48 30.31 0.05
CA ALA A 106 -3.06 31.53 0.72
C ALA A 106 -2.38 31.09 2.04
N ASP A 107 -1.08 31.36 2.17
CA ASP A 107 -0.26 31.15 3.35
C ASP A 107 0.05 29.70 3.77
N PHE A 108 1.04 29.10 3.09
CA PHE A 108 1.99 28.25 3.84
C PHE A 108 2.73 29.18 4.83
N PRO A 109 2.59 29.01 6.16
CA PRO A 109 3.29 29.87 7.10
C PRO A 109 4.79 29.62 6.95
N ARG A 110 5.53 30.65 6.54
CA ARG A 110 6.97 30.71 6.76
C ARG A 110 7.20 30.90 8.26
N GLY A 111 7.22 29.78 8.98
CA GLY A 111 7.54 29.75 10.40
C GLY A 111 6.39 30.21 11.29
N ALA A 112 5.85 29.28 12.08
CA ALA A 112 5.48 29.45 13.49
C ALA A 112 4.80 28.17 13.96
N ALA A 113 5.36 27.57 15.00
CA ALA A 113 4.64 26.63 15.84
C ALA A 113 3.49 27.36 16.57
N GLY A 114 2.34 26.69 16.70
CA GLY A 114 1.30 27.05 17.67
C GLY A 114 -0.06 27.43 17.08
N GLY A 115 -1.13 26.77 17.56
CA GLY A 115 -2.51 27.30 17.55
C GLY A 115 -3.60 26.38 17.01
N GLN A 116 -4.34 25.73 17.93
CA GLN A 116 -5.56 24.91 17.79
C GLN A 116 -6.73 25.59 17.00
N ALA A 117 -7.81 24.91 16.54
CA ALA A 117 -8.60 23.86 17.20
C ALA A 117 -9.55 23.04 16.27
N ALA A 118 -10.31 22.15 16.94
CA ALA A 118 -11.38 21.22 16.54
C ALA A 118 -10.92 19.87 15.92
N ALA A 119 -11.14 18.71 16.55
CA ALA A 119 -11.64 18.35 17.88
C ALA A 119 -11.06 16.95 18.25
N GLY A 120 -10.58 16.79 19.49
CA GLY A 120 -10.35 15.48 20.13
C GLY A 120 -9.19 14.62 19.62
N GLY A 121 -7.95 15.08 19.75
CA GLY A 121 -6.76 14.24 19.56
C GLY A 121 -5.52 14.96 20.10
N ASP A 122 -4.74 14.25 20.92
CA ASP A 122 -3.53 14.70 21.60
C ASP A 122 -2.60 15.48 20.64
N THR A 123 -2.24 16.72 20.98
CA THR A 123 -1.37 17.59 20.15
C THR A 123 0.11 17.33 20.40
N ARG A 124 0.46 16.06 20.54
CA ARG A 124 1.86 15.64 20.54
C ARG A 124 2.31 15.50 19.08
N PRO A 125 3.56 15.84 18.74
CA PRO A 125 4.12 15.38 17.48
C PRO A 125 3.91 13.86 17.45
N LEU A 126 3.10 13.39 16.50
CA LEU A 126 2.80 11.97 16.37
C LEU A 126 4.13 11.25 16.19
N SER A 127 4.42 10.35 17.12
CA SER A 127 5.67 9.63 17.11
C SER A 127 5.68 8.74 15.88
N VAL A 128 6.70 8.89 15.03
CA VAL A 128 6.97 7.95 13.93
C VAL A 128 7.02 6.51 14.47
N TRP A 129 7.39 6.34 15.73
CA TRP A 129 7.40 5.06 16.44
C TRP A 129 6.01 4.42 16.57
N ASP A 130 4.98 5.22 16.88
CA ASP A 130 3.61 4.73 17.02
C ASP A 130 3.07 4.26 15.66
N ALA A 131 3.43 4.97 14.59
CA ALA A 131 3.10 4.59 13.21
C ALA A 131 3.84 3.32 12.77
N LEU A 132 5.12 3.18 13.12
CA LEU A 132 5.96 2.03 12.72
C LEU A 132 5.66 0.74 13.50
N ARG A 133 5.00 0.82 14.66
CA ARG A 133 4.78 -0.33 15.53
C ARG A 133 4.10 -1.50 14.82
N GLY A 134 3.12 -1.22 13.96
CA GLY A 134 2.41 -2.24 13.18
C GLY A 134 3.34 -2.97 12.20
N SER A 135 4.10 -2.20 11.42
CA SER A 135 5.02 -2.73 10.40
C SER A 135 6.18 -3.50 11.01
N LEU A 136 6.68 -3.07 12.17
CA LEU A 136 7.72 -3.78 12.91
C LEU A 136 7.28 -5.17 13.36
N VAL A 137 6.01 -5.36 13.75
CA VAL A 137 5.49 -6.68 14.11
C VAL A 137 5.52 -7.62 12.91
N ILE A 138 5.13 -7.14 11.73
CA ILE A 138 5.14 -7.94 10.50
C ILE A 138 6.57 -8.35 10.13
N VAL A 139 7.52 -7.40 10.16
CA VAL A 139 8.93 -7.70 9.91
C VAL A 139 9.47 -8.69 10.96
N ALA A 140 9.06 -8.58 12.24
CA ALA A 140 9.47 -9.50 13.28
C ALA A 140 9.00 -10.95 13.03
N PHE A 141 7.76 -11.16 12.58
CA PHE A 141 7.28 -12.50 12.22
C PHE A 141 8.06 -13.11 11.04
N PHE A 142 8.34 -12.30 10.01
CA PHE A 142 9.17 -12.72 8.88
C PHE A 142 10.59 -13.11 9.34
N VAL A 143 11.25 -12.25 10.13
CA VAL A 143 12.61 -12.51 10.66
C VAL A 143 12.62 -13.75 11.56
N ALA A 144 11.61 -13.93 12.41
CA ALA A 144 11.48 -15.14 13.24
C ALA A 144 11.37 -16.40 12.38
N GLY A 145 10.64 -16.33 11.25
CA GLY A 145 10.61 -17.39 10.25
C GLY A 145 11.98 -17.67 9.66
N CYS A 146 12.69 -16.63 9.20
CA CYS A 146 14.04 -16.78 8.64
C CYS A 146 15.00 -17.46 9.61
N LEU A 147 15.00 -17.04 10.88
CA LEU A 147 15.84 -17.64 11.92
C LEU A 147 15.48 -19.10 12.15
N ALA A 148 14.19 -19.42 12.27
CA ALA A 148 13.74 -20.80 12.45
C ALA A 148 14.12 -21.72 11.27
N GLY A 149 14.10 -21.18 10.04
CA GLY A 149 14.52 -21.90 8.83
C GLY A 149 16.03 -22.16 8.82
N LEU A 150 16.82 -21.16 9.20
CA LEU A 150 18.28 -21.27 9.31
C LEU A 150 18.72 -22.34 10.31
N PHE A 151 18.03 -22.45 11.45
CA PHE A 151 18.36 -23.45 12.47
C PHE A 151 17.83 -24.85 12.15
N SER A 152 17.19 -25.05 10.99
CA SER A 152 16.52 -26.30 10.59
C SER A 152 15.61 -26.85 11.71
N ALA A 153 15.07 -25.96 12.54
CA ALA A 153 14.45 -26.31 13.82
C ALA A 153 13.09 -27.00 13.63
N LEU A 154 12.62 -27.10 12.39
CA LEU A 154 11.34 -27.67 12.01
C LEU A 154 11.58 -28.70 10.90
N PRO A 155 11.38 -30.02 11.16
CA PRO A 155 11.50 -31.09 10.16
C PRO A 155 10.27 -31.13 9.23
N PHE A 156 9.66 -29.99 8.96
CA PHE A 156 8.43 -29.94 8.18
C PHE A 156 8.74 -29.49 6.75
N ASP A 157 8.51 -30.40 5.82
CA ASP A 157 8.35 -30.15 4.38
C ASP A 157 7.09 -29.30 4.13
N VAL A 158 7.03 -28.10 4.72
CA VAL A 158 5.99 -27.09 4.46
C VAL A 158 6.33 -26.29 3.20
N ALA A 159 7.59 -26.37 2.75
CA ALA A 159 8.24 -25.57 1.70
C ALA A 159 7.69 -25.77 0.27
N GLY A 160 6.53 -26.40 0.12
CA GLY A 160 5.82 -26.50 -1.17
C GLY A 160 4.40 -27.04 -1.05
N SER A 161 3.82 -27.07 0.15
CA SER A 161 2.58 -27.81 0.38
C SER A 161 1.33 -27.02 -0.03
N ARG A 162 0.30 -27.74 -0.47
CA ARG A 162 -1.07 -27.24 -0.72
C ARG A 162 -1.62 -26.39 0.43
N LEU A 163 -1.05 -26.50 1.64
CA LEU A 163 -1.39 -25.70 2.81
C LEU A 163 -1.18 -24.20 2.57
N SER A 164 -0.04 -23.77 2.02
CA SER A 164 0.21 -22.34 1.77
C SER A 164 -0.86 -21.76 0.84
N THR A 165 -1.16 -22.48 -0.24
CA THR A 165 -2.23 -22.14 -1.19
C THR A 165 -3.61 -22.13 -0.53
N TYR A 166 -3.95 -23.07 0.35
CA TYR A 166 -5.23 -23.06 1.06
C TYR A 166 -5.34 -21.92 2.07
N VAL A 167 -4.25 -21.60 2.77
CA VAL A 167 -4.19 -20.46 3.70
C VAL A 167 -4.29 -19.15 2.92
N LEU A 168 -3.70 -19.06 1.74
CA LEU A 168 -3.86 -17.95 0.80
C LEU A 168 -5.31 -17.79 0.34
N TYR A 169 -5.99 -18.88 -0.02
CA TYR A 169 -7.41 -18.85 -0.38
C TYR A 169 -8.29 -18.44 0.81
N ALA A 170 -7.99 -18.89 2.02
CA ALA A 170 -8.68 -18.44 3.23
C ALA A 170 -8.49 -16.93 3.44
N LEU A 171 -7.26 -16.41 3.28
CA LEU A 171 -6.98 -14.98 3.34
C LEU A 171 -7.81 -14.21 2.29
N MET A 172 -7.86 -14.70 1.05
CA MET A 172 -8.64 -14.07 -0.02
C MET A 172 -10.13 -14.05 0.22
N PHE A 173 -10.67 -15.14 0.75
CA PHE A 173 -12.06 -15.20 1.14
C PHE A 173 -12.37 -14.16 2.23
N CYS A 174 -11.49 -14.04 3.23
CA CYS A 174 -11.65 -13.05 4.31
C CYS A 174 -11.55 -11.62 3.81
N VAL A 175 -10.57 -11.34 2.95
CA VAL A 175 -10.43 -10.04 2.28
C VAL A 175 -11.71 -9.73 1.49
N GLY A 176 -12.23 -10.70 0.74
CA GLY A 176 -13.52 -10.60 0.06
C GLY A 176 -14.67 -10.28 1.01
N ILE A 177 -14.76 -10.93 2.17
CA ILE A 177 -15.78 -10.65 3.19
C ILE A 177 -15.68 -9.20 3.67
N THR A 178 -14.48 -8.73 4.00
CA THR A 178 -14.25 -7.36 4.44
C THR A 178 -14.70 -6.36 3.36
N LEU A 179 -14.28 -6.58 2.10
CA LEU A 179 -14.72 -5.84 0.91
C LEU A 179 -16.25 -5.78 0.79
N GLY A 180 -16.92 -6.92 0.95
CA GLY A 180 -18.38 -7.02 0.83
C GLY A 180 -19.14 -6.34 1.97
N SER A 181 -18.58 -6.35 3.18
CA SER A 181 -19.23 -5.84 4.40
C SER A 181 -19.16 -4.32 4.56
N ASP A 182 -18.19 -3.65 3.94
CA ASP A 182 -18.02 -2.20 4.07
C ASP A 182 -19.00 -1.44 3.15
N THR A 183 -20.23 -1.24 3.63
CA THR A 183 -21.27 -0.47 2.92
C THR A 183 -21.04 1.04 2.99
N ALA A 184 -20.23 1.51 3.94
CA ALA A 184 -19.85 2.92 4.10
C ALA A 184 -18.85 3.38 3.02
N LEU A 185 -18.23 2.44 2.32
CA LEU A 185 -17.29 2.70 1.23
C LEU A 185 -17.98 3.38 0.04
N ALA A 186 -19.16 2.87 -0.37
CA ALA A 186 -19.97 3.49 -1.42
C ALA A 186 -20.38 4.93 -1.06
N GLY A 187 -20.66 5.18 0.23
CA GLY A 187 -20.99 6.52 0.74
C GLY A 187 -19.79 7.47 0.78
N ARG A 188 -18.59 6.98 1.11
CA ARG A 188 -17.33 7.74 1.11
C ARG A 188 -16.91 8.13 -0.31
N VAL A 189 -17.05 7.23 -1.29
CA VAL A 189 -16.79 7.52 -2.72
C VAL A 189 -17.68 8.64 -3.24
N ARG A 190 -18.96 8.64 -2.87
CA ARG A 190 -19.96 9.61 -3.36
C ARG A 190 -19.74 11.06 -2.89
N ARG A 191 -18.86 11.28 -1.90
CA ARG A 191 -18.56 12.61 -1.33
C ARG A 191 -17.24 13.21 -1.79
N LEU A 192 -16.47 12.53 -2.65
CA LEU A 192 -15.21 13.07 -3.15
C LEU A 192 -15.42 14.07 -4.28
N ASP A 193 -14.55 15.08 -4.30
CA ASP A 193 -14.36 15.89 -5.49
C ASP A 193 -13.85 14.99 -6.64
N PRO A 194 -14.55 14.95 -7.79
CA PRO A 194 -14.15 14.17 -8.95
C PRO A 194 -12.71 14.43 -9.40
N ARG A 195 -12.19 15.64 -9.16
CA ARG A 195 -10.82 16.04 -9.52
C ARG A 195 -9.77 15.31 -8.67
N LEU A 196 -10.08 15.07 -7.40
CA LEU A 196 -9.21 14.39 -6.45
C LEU A 196 -9.40 12.87 -6.50
N ALA A 197 -10.52 12.40 -7.03
CA ALA A 197 -10.79 10.99 -7.28
C ALA A 197 -9.82 10.37 -8.32
N LEU A 198 -9.13 11.18 -9.13
CA LEU A 198 -8.15 10.71 -10.11
C LEU A 198 -6.78 10.37 -9.51
N LEU A 199 -6.50 10.84 -8.28
CA LEU A 199 -5.21 10.62 -7.64
C LEU A 199 -4.80 9.15 -7.54
N PRO A 200 -5.67 8.19 -7.14
CA PRO A 200 -5.27 6.78 -7.00
C PRO A 200 -4.89 6.17 -8.34
N VAL A 201 -5.56 6.58 -9.42
CA VAL A 201 -5.23 6.16 -10.79
C VAL A 201 -3.86 6.70 -11.19
N MET A 202 -3.59 7.98 -10.92
CA MET A 202 -2.27 8.58 -11.21
C MET A 202 -1.15 7.91 -10.41
N THR A 203 -1.40 7.61 -9.13
CA THR A 203 -0.46 6.85 -8.28
C THR A 203 -0.21 5.46 -8.85
N ALA A 204 -1.26 4.74 -9.25
CA ALA A 204 -1.15 3.39 -9.80
C ALA A 204 -0.36 3.40 -11.12
N VAL A 205 -0.76 4.24 -12.08
CA VAL A 205 -0.08 4.36 -13.38
C VAL A 205 1.37 4.77 -13.21
N GLY A 206 1.65 5.79 -12.39
CA GLY A 206 3.02 6.25 -12.13
C GLY A 206 3.88 5.18 -11.46
N THR A 207 3.34 4.50 -10.45
CA THR A 207 4.04 3.42 -9.73
C THR A 207 4.36 2.24 -10.64
N LEU A 208 3.40 1.79 -11.46
CA LEU A 208 3.55 0.67 -12.38
C LEU A 208 4.48 1.00 -13.54
N ALA A 209 4.38 2.21 -14.10
CA ALA A 209 5.31 2.67 -15.13
C ALA A 209 6.75 2.76 -14.58
N GLY A 210 6.91 3.31 -13.37
CA GLY A 210 8.19 3.34 -12.67
C GLY A 210 8.75 1.94 -12.43
N ALA A 211 7.91 1.01 -11.96
CA ALA A 211 8.29 -0.38 -11.79
C ALA A 211 8.73 -1.04 -13.10
N ALA A 212 7.96 -0.90 -14.18
CA ALA A 212 8.31 -1.45 -15.49
C ALA A 212 9.64 -0.89 -16.04
N LEU A 213 9.92 0.39 -15.79
CA LEU A 213 11.20 1.01 -16.18
C LEU A 213 12.37 0.49 -15.35
N SER A 214 12.14 0.09 -14.10
CA SER A 214 13.18 -0.47 -13.23
C SER A 214 13.76 -1.78 -13.77
N THR A 215 13.01 -2.51 -14.61
CA THR A 215 13.46 -3.73 -15.29
C THR A 215 14.73 -3.50 -16.12
N LEU A 216 14.90 -2.31 -16.71
CA LEU A 216 16.08 -1.96 -17.49
C LEU A 216 17.38 -1.97 -16.66
N LEU A 217 17.25 -1.81 -15.34
CA LEU A 217 18.35 -1.80 -14.37
C LEU A 217 18.54 -3.16 -13.67
N LEU A 218 17.62 -4.11 -13.89
CA LEU A 218 17.53 -5.38 -13.16
C LEU A 218 17.39 -6.60 -14.11
N PRO A 219 18.31 -6.82 -15.08
CA PRO A 219 18.27 -7.99 -15.97
C PRO A 219 18.73 -9.23 -15.18
N PRO A 220 17.80 -9.92 -14.50
CA PRO A 220 17.05 -11.03 -15.10
C PRO A 220 15.52 -10.96 -14.92
N LEU A 221 14.99 -9.92 -14.27
CA LEU A 221 13.56 -9.79 -14.00
C LEU A 221 12.80 -9.36 -15.26
N THR A 222 11.54 -9.77 -15.35
CA THR A 222 10.62 -9.29 -16.39
C THR A 222 9.91 -8.01 -15.95
N ALA A 223 9.30 -7.31 -16.91
CA ALA A 223 8.42 -6.18 -16.57
C ALA A 223 7.22 -6.65 -15.72
N GLY A 224 6.72 -7.87 -15.95
CA GLY A 224 5.68 -8.50 -15.13
C GLY A 224 6.10 -8.63 -13.66
N ASP A 225 7.31 -9.13 -13.40
CA ASP A 225 7.82 -9.30 -12.04
C ASP A 225 7.94 -7.97 -11.27
N THR A 226 8.55 -6.97 -11.91
CA THR A 226 8.73 -5.64 -11.28
C THR A 226 7.40 -4.92 -11.11
N MET A 227 6.47 -5.00 -12.07
CA MET A 227 5.13 -4.44 -11.95
C MET A 227 4.29 -5.16 -10.90
N ALA A 228 4.45 -6.47 -10.71
CA ALA A 228 3.81 -7.20 -9.62
C ALA A 228 4.28 -6.67 -8.26
N VAL A 229 5.59 -6.46 -8.08
CA VAL A 229 6.15 -5.83 -6.87
C VAL A 229 5.59 -4.42 -6.67
N GLY A 230 5.60 -3.59 -7.72
CA GLY A 230 5.07 -2.22 -7.67
C GLY A 230 3.55 -2.14 -7.39
N ALA A 231 2.79 -3.12 -7.89
CA ALA A 231 1.35 -3.26 -7.67
C ALA A 231 0.99 -3.58 -6.21
N GLY A 232 1.97 -3.87 -5.36
CA GLY A 232 1.75 -3.96 -3.91
C GLY A 232 1.37 -2.62 -3.28
N PHE A 233 1.76 -1.48 -3.88
CA PHE A 233 1.45 -0.13 -3.41
C PHE A 233 1.68 0.15 -1.92
N GLY A 234 2.57 -0.56 -1.24
CA GLY A 234 2.78 -0.45 0.21
C GLY A 234 1.99 -1.46 1.06
N TYR A 235 1.09 -2.25 0.48
CA TYR A 235 0.46 -3.39 1.16
C TYR A 235 1.41 -4.59 1.20
N TYR A 236 2.50 -4.45 1.95
CA TYR A 236 3.59 -5.42 1.96
C TYR A 236 3.15 -6.81 2.42
N SER A 237 2.24 -6.93 3.39
CA SER A 237 1.85 -8.24 3.93
C SER A 237 1.08 -9.11 2.92
N LEU A 238 0.01 -8.62 2.31
CA LEU A 238 -0.75 -9.41 1.33
C LEU A 238 0.02 -9.58 0.03
N SER A 239 0.62 -8.51 -0.51
CA SER A 239 1.29 -8.56 -1.81
C SER A 239 2.51 -9.48 -1.83
N SER A 240 3.32 -9.50 -0.76
CA SER A 240 4.52 -10.36 -0.72
C SER A 240 4.17 -11.84 -0.71
N ILE A 241 3.10 -12.22 -0.01
CA ILE A 241 2.62 -13.61 0.04
C ILE A 241 2.10 -14.05 -1.33
N PHE A 242 1.35 -13.17 -2.00
CA PHE A 242 0.86 -13.41 -3.36
C PHE A 242 2.01 -13.68 -4.32
N ILE A 243 2.98 -12.78 -4.31
CA ILE A 243 4.13 -12.86 -5.21
C ILE A 243 4.98 -14.10 -4.88
N ALA A 244 5.13 -14.45 -3.61
CA ALA A 244 5.83 -15.67 -3.21
C ALA A 244 5.16 -16.94 -3.78
N ASP A 245 3.84 -17.05 -3.67
CA ASP A 245 3.09 -18.23 -4.17
C ASP A 245 3.14 -18.34 -5.71
N PHE A 246 3.16 -17.21 -6.43
CA PHE A 246 3.18 -17.20 -7.90
C PHE A 246 4.57 -17.22 -8.54
N ARG A 247 5.55 -16.58 -7.92
CA ARG A 247 6.88 -16.28 -8.51
C ARG A 247 8.05 -16.71 -7.62
N GLY A 248 7.77 -17.33 -6.48
CA GLY A 248 8.77 -17.84 -5.53
C GLY A 248 9.16 -16.86 -4.43
N ALA A 249 9.72 -17.41 -3.35
CA ALA A 249 10.08 -16.66 -2.14
C ALA A 249 11.08 -15.51 -2.37
N GLU A 250 11.95 -15.59 -3.39
CA GLU A 250 12.86 -14.50 -3.76
C GLU A 250 12.11 -13.21 -4.11
N LEU A 251 11.18 -13.29 -5.08
CA LEU A 251 10.42 -12.13 -5.52
C LEU A 251 9.41 -11.68 -4.44
N GLY A 252 8.88 -12.62 -3.66
CA GLY A 252 8.08 -12.32 -2.48
C GLY A 252 8.85 -11.49 -1.44
N THR A 253 10.11 -11.83 -1.19
CA THR A 253 11.00 -11.07 -0.29
C THR A 253 11.31 -9.69 -0.85
N VAL A 254 11.60 -9.59 -2.15
CA VAL A 254 11.78 -8.30 -2.83
C VAL A 254 10.54 -7.42 -2.67
N ALA A 255 9.34 -8.00 -2.82
CA ALA A 255 8.08 -7.29 -2.64
C ALA A 255 7.86 -6.80 -1.21
N LEU A 256 8.16 -7.63 -0.20
CA LEU A 256 8.10 -7.26 1.21
C LEU A 256 9.01 -6.05 1.46
N LEU A 257 10.28 -6.13 1.06
CA LEU A 257 11.28 -5.08 1.26
C LEU A 257 10.90 -3.79 0.52
N CYS A 258 10.49 -3.88 -0.74
CA CYS A 258 10.11 -2.72 -1.55
C CYS A 258 8.96 -1.94 -0.92
N ASN A 259 7.93 -2.64 -0.44
CA ASN A 259 6.75 -2.02 0.13
C ASN A 259 7.01 -1.48 1.55
N VAL A 260 7.85 -2.14 2.35
CA VAL A 260 8.34 -1.59 3.64
C VAL A 260 9.18 -0.33 3.41
N MET A 261 10.07 -0.31 2.40
CA MET A 261 10.84 0.88 2.03
C MET A 261 9.93 2.04 1.61
N ARG A 262 8.85 1.77 0.86
CA ARG A 262 7.85 2.78 0.47
C ARG A 262 7.15 3.40 1.67
N GLU A 263 6.72 2.59 2.63
CA GLU A 263 6.08 3.09 3.85
C GLU A 263 7.05 3.94 4.67
N LEU A 264 8.27 3.42 4.92
CA LEU A 264 9.29 4.14 5.66
C LEU A 264 9.66 5.46 4.99
N PHE A 265 9.83 5.45 3.67
CA PHE A 265 10.07 6.66 2.89
C PHE A 265 8.92 7.65 3.04
N THR A 266 7.67 7.20 3.03
CA THR A 266 6.52 8.08 3.21
C THR A 266 6.51 8.73 4.59
N LEU A 267 6.71 7.95 5.65
CA LEU A 267 6.74 8.47 7.02
C LEU A 267 7.83 9.52 7.24
N LEU A 268 8.98 9.37 6.56
CA LEU A 268 10.12 10.28 6.70
C LEU A 268 10.09 11.46 5.72
N ALA A 269 9.68 11.23 4.48
CA ALA A 269 9.82 12.18 3.37
C ALA A 269 8.53 12.92 3.01
N ALA A 270 7.35 12.53 3.52
CA ALA A 270 6.08 13.21 3.22
C ALA A 270 6.13 14.75 3.46
N PRO A 271 6.75 15.29 4.53
CA PRO A 271 6.86 16.74 4.71
C PRO A 271 7.67 17.42 3.59
N LEU A 272 8.76 16.80 3.15
CA LEU A 272 9.63 17.32 2.09
C LEU A 272 8.94 17.22 0.72
N VAL A 273 8.32 16.08 0.44
CA VAL A 273 7.58 15.85 -0.82
C VAL A 273 6.39 16.79 -0.93
N ALA A 274 5.65 17.03 0.16
CA ALA A 274 4.55 18.01 0.20
C ALA A 274 5.04 19.42 -0.17
N ARG A 275 6.22 19.81 0.37
CA ARG A 275 6.80 21.13 0.13
C ARG A 275 7.29 21.32 -1.31
N TRP A 276 7.88 20.29 -1.93
CA TRP A 276 8.49 20.41 -3.26
C TRP A 276 7.55 20.06 -4.40
N PHE A 277 6.73 19.02 -4.22
CA PHE A 277 5.87 18.45 -5.27
C PHE A 277 4.37 18.65 -4.99
N GLY A 278 4.02 19.20 -3.84
CA GLY A 278 2.65 19.50 -3.47
C GLY A 278 1.96 18.37 -2.69
N PRO A 279 0.78 18.67 -2.13
CA PRO A 279 0.09 17.78 -1.19
C PRO A 279 -0.34 16.45 -1.82
N LEU A 280 -0.74 16.44 -3.10
CA LEU A 280 -1.13 15.21 -3.79
C LEU A 280 0.04 14.22 -3.95
N ALA A 281 1.27 14.73 -4.13
CA ALA A 281 2.45 13.89 -4.18
C ALA A 281 2.78 13.26 -2.83
N ALA A 282 2.59 14.00 -1.73
CA ALA A 282 2.76 13.46 -0.38
C ALA A 282 1.75 12.36 -0.05
N VAL A 283 0.51 12.46 -0.55
CA VAL A 283 -0.46 11.35 -0.49
C VAL A 283 0.01 10.19 -1.38
N SER A 284 0.40 10.46 -2.63
CA SER A 284 0.72 9.43 -3.63
C SER A 284 1.84 8.48 -3.21
N ILE A 285 2.89 8.98 -2.54
CA ILE A 285 4.02 8.14 -2.10
C ILE A 285 3.62 7.08 -1.06
N GLY A 286 2.57 7.32 -0.27
CA GLY A 286 2.08 6.36 0.74
C GLY A 286 1.34 5.16 0.14
N GLY A 287 0.84 5.27 -1.09
CA GLY A 287 0.11 4.18 -1.73
C GLY A 287 -1.13 3.72 -0.93
N ALA A 288 -1.26 2.41 -0.70
CA ALA A 288 -2.32 1.81 0.10
C ALA A 288 -2.28 2.30 1.57
N THR A 289 -1.11 2.64 2.11
CA THR A 289 -0.96 2.98 3.54
C THR A 289 -1.51 4.36 3.93
N THR A 290 -2.11 5.09 3.00
CA THR A 290 -2.54 6.48 3.22
C THR A 290 -3.83 6.59 4.02
N PHE A 291 -4.53 5.48 4.27
CA PHE A 291 -5.74 5.44 5.11
C PHE A 291 -5.48 4.85 6.50
N ASP A 292 -4.27 4.35 6.77
CA ASP A 292 -3.89 3.71 8.04
C ASP A 292 -2.62 4.34 8.65
N THR A 293 -1.43 3.81 8.38
CA THR A 293 -0.17 4.11 9.09
C THR A 293 0.41 5.46 8.68
N THR A 294 0.26 5.85 7.42
CA THR A 294 0.83 7.12 6.92
C THR A 294 -0.16 8.29 6.96
N LEU A 295 -1.45 8.03 7.20
CA LEU A 295 -2.50 9.05 7.30
C LEU A 295 -2.16 10.21 8.26
N PRO A 296 -1.65 9.96 9.49
CA PRO A 296 -1.40 11.05 10.43
C PRO A 296 -0.27 11.98 9.97
N ILE A 297 0.81 11.42 9.40
CA ILE A 297 1.96 12.18 8.87
C ILE A 297 1.55 12.96 7.62
N ILE A 298 0.79 12.35 6.71
CA ILE A 298 0.28 13.02 5.51
C ILE A 298 -0.64 14.17 5.90
N THR A 299 -1.52 13.98 6.88
CA THR A 299 -2.42 15.03 7.36
C THR A 299 -1.66 16.20 7.97
N GLN A 300 -0.58 15.92 8.71
CA GLN A 300 0.31 16.95 9.26
C GLN A 300 1.11 17.69 8.17
N SER A 301 1.51 16.99 7.11
CA SER A 301 2.38 17.51 6.05
C SER A 301 1.64 18.25 4.94
N ALA A 302 0.51 17.69 4.50
CA ALA A 302 -0.32 18.20 3.40
C ALA A 302 -1.48 19.07 3.89
N GLY A 303 -1.90 18.90 5.14
CA GLY A 303 -3.01 19.63 5.76
C GLY A 303 -4.28 18.79 5.93
N LYS A 304 -5.12 19.18 6.90
CA LYS A 304 -6.41 18.51 7.24
C LYS A 304 -7.32 18.19 6.05
N PRO A 305 -7.47 19.07 5.03
CA PRO A 305 -8.39 18.78 3.93
C PRO A 305 -7.99 17.56 3.08
N TYR A 306 -6.70 17.16 3.10
CA TYR A 306 -6.22 16.00 2.35
C TYR A 306 -6.40 14.67 3.10
N ALA A 307 -6.92 14.68 4.34
CA ALA A 307 -7.21 13.44 5.07
C ALA A 307 -8.25 12.57 4.35
N VAL A 308 -9.35 13.18 3.86
CA VAL A 308 -10.40 12.45 3.12
C VAL A 308 -9.86 11.89 1.81
N VAL A 309 -9.02 12.66 1.12
CA VAL A 309 -8.34 12.24 -0.11
C VAL A 309 -7.43 11.04 0.16
N SER A 310 -6.68 11.09 1.27
CA SER A 310 -5.76 10.02 1.69
C SER A 310 -6.50 8.74 2.05
N ILE A 311 -7.64 8.84 2.74
CA ILE A 311 -8.50 7.71 3.07
C ILE A 311 -9.03 7.05 1.80
N PHE A 312 -9.59 7.84 0.88
CA PHE A 312 -10.08 7.32 -0.38
C PHE A 312 -8.97 6.71 -1.22
N HIS A 313 -7.83 7.39 -1.31
CA HIS A 313 -6.70 6.98 -2.11
C HIS A 313 -6.16 5.62 -1.69
N GLY A 314 -5.87 5.47 -0.41
CA GLY A 314 -5.30 4.24 0.10
C GLY A 314 -6.32 3.12 -0.02
N CYS A 315 -7.60 3.38 0.25
CA CYS A 315 -8.66 2.39 0.10
C CYS A 315 -8.82 1.88 -1.35
N VAL A 316 -8.77 2.76 -2.35
CA VAL A 316 -8.84 2.35 -3.77
C VAL A 316 -7.62 1.53 -4.17
N LEU A 317 -6.42 1.95 -3.76
CA LEU A 317 -5.19 1.21 -4.06
C LEU A 317 -5.16 -0.15 -3.36
N ASP A 318 -5.51 -0.19 -2.07
CA ASP A 318 -5.61 -1.39 -1.25
C ASP A 318 -6.49 -2.46 -1.92
N PHE A 319 -7.67 -2.06 -2.41
CA PHE A 319 -8.53 -2.97 -3.15
C PHE A 319 -8.00 -3.39 -4.50
N SER A 320 -7.17 -2.57 -5.14
CA SER A 320 -6.57 -2.92 -6.42
C SER A 320 -5.45 -3.95 -6.29
N VAL A 321 -4.79 -4.05 -5.13
CA VAL A 321 -3.61 -4.90 -4.90
C VAL A 321 -3.86 -6.37 -5.29
N PRO A 322 -4.90 -7.07 -4.77
CA PRO A 322 -5.09 -8.48 -5.07
C PRO A 322 -5.33 -8.73 -6.56
N PHE A 323 -5.88 -7.77 -7.30
CA PHE A 323 -6.15 -7.92 -8.73
C PHE A 323 -4.92 -7.64 -9.58
N LEU A 324 -4.24 -6.52 -9.30
CA LEU A 324 -3.09 -6.09 -10.09
C LEU A 324 -1.87 -6.98 -9.85
N VAL A 325 -1.55 -7.33 -8.60
CA VAL A 325 -0.45 -8.24 -8.28
C VAL A 325 -0.64 -9.57 -8.99
N THR A 326 -1.84 -10.15 -8.85
CA THR A 326 -2.21 -11.43 -9.46
C THR A 326 -2.13 -11.38 -10.99
N PHE A 327 -2.59 -10.30 -11.61
CA PHE A 327 -2.50 -10.09 -13.05
C PHE A 327 -1.06 -10.04 -13.55
N PHE A 328 -0.20 -9.22 -12.95
CA PHE A 328 1.20 -9.09 -13.34
C PHE A 328 2.03 -10.33 -13.04
N CYS A 329 1.71 -11.07 -11.97
CA CYS A 329 2.31 -12.37 -11.69
C CYS A 329 1.98 -13.43 -12.76
N THR A 330 0.98 -13.21 -13.62
CA THR A 330 0.62 -14.16 -14.70
C THR A 330 1.01 -13.73 -16.10
N MET A 331 1.57 -12.52 -16.27
CA MET A 331 2.19 -12.11 -17.52
C MET A 331 3.57 -12.73 -17.68
#